data_AF-A0A959KS99-F1
#
_entry.id   AF-A0A959KS99-F1
#
_cell.length_a   1.000
_cell.length_b   1.000
_cell.length_c   1.000
_cell.angle_alpha   90.00
_cell.angle_beta   90.00
_cell.angle_gamma   90.00
#
_symmetry.space_group_name_H-M   'P 1'
#
loop_
_entity.id
_entity.type
_entity.pdbx_description
1 polymer ?
#
loop_
_entity_poly.entity_id
_entity_poly.type
_entity_poly.pdbx_seq_one_letter_code
_entity_poly.pdbx_strand_id
1 'polypeptide(L)'
;HYHRKIVPVTLQNLLENAIKHNIIDEEEPLVVEVFVEDNYLVVRNNLQKKKFVETSNKRGLHNLRSFYRYLSDRPVLVSEETKFFTIMIPLI
;
A
#
# COMPACT_ATOMS: atom_id res chain seq x y z
N HIS A 1 10.36 -0.43 -25.49
CA HIS A 1 9.26 -0.02 -24.60
C HIS A 1 9.35 -0.80 -23.29
N TYR A 2 9.70 -0.16 -22.18
CA TYR A 2 9.69 -0.83 -20.87
C TYR A 2 8.25 -0.88 -20.37
N HIS A 3 7.61 -2.04 -20.48
CA HIS A 3 6.29 -2.26 -19.90
C HIS A 3 6.44 -2.49 -18.40
N ARG A 4 6.20 -1.45 -17.60
CA ARG A 4 6.09 -1.55 -16.14
C ARG A 4 4.75 -2.21 -15.80
N LYS A 5 4.76 -3.36 -15.15
CA LYS A 5 3.53 -4.08 -14.79
C LYS A 5 3.43 -4.25 -13.28
N ILE A 6 2.20 -4.33 -12.82
CA ILE A 6 1.83 -4.84 -11.50
C ILE A 6 0.85 -5.98 -11.71
N VAL A 7 0.70 -6.84 -10.71
CA VAL A 7 -0.35 -7.85 -10.78
C VAL A 7 -1.71 -7.17 -10.72
N PRO A 8 -2.68 -7.62 -11.54
CA PRO A 8 -4.07 -7.17 -11.45
C PRO A 8 -4.58 -7.08 -10.01
N VAL A 9 -5.47 -6.11 -9.76
CA VAL A 9 -6.13 -5.89 -8.46
C VAL A 9 -5.17 -5.44 -7.33
N THR A 10 -3.85 -5.42 -7.53
CA THR A 10 -2.90 -4.95 -6.49
C THR A 10 -3.22 -3.52 -6.04
N LEU A 11 -3.33 -2.58 -6.99
CA LEU A 11 -3.61 -1.18 -6.65
C LEU A 11 -4.96 -1.04 -5.93
N GLN A 12 -6.00 -1.72 -6.41
CA GLN A 12 -7.31 -1.73 -5.75
C GLN A 12 -7.21 -2.20 -4.29
N ASN A 13 -6.53 -3.32 -4.04
CA ASN A 13 -6.34 -3.84 -2.68
C ASN A 13 -5.60 -2.85 -1.77
N LEU A 14 -4.63 -2.10 -2.31
CA LEU A 14 -3.89 -1.08 -1.55
C LEU A 14 -4.74 0.16 -1.24
N LEU A 15 -5.59 0.60 -2.17
CA LEU A 15 -6.53 1.69 -1.94
C LEU A 15 -7.60 1.30 -0.90
N GLU A 16 -8.15 0.08 -0.99
CA GLU A 16 -9.06 -0.46 0.02
C GLU A 16 -8.39 -0.56 1.39
N ASN A 17 -7.10 -0.90 1.44
CA ASN A 17 -6.34 -0.94 2.69
C ASN A 17 -6.23 0.46 3.33
N ALA A 18 -5.87 1.48 2.55
CA ALA A 18 -5.80 2.86 3.03
C ALA A 18 -7.15 3.33 3.61
N ILE A 19 -8.25 3.10 2.88
CA ILE A 19 -9.61 3.46 3.33
C ILE A 19 -10.03 2.70 4.60
N LYS A 20 -9.71 1.40 4.67
CA LYS A 20 -10.12 0.56 5.81
C LYS A 20 -9.45 0.99 7.10
N HIS A 21 -8.17 1.32 7.06
CA HIS A 21 -7.36 1.62 8.24
C HIS A 21 -7.36 3.09 8.66
N ASN A 22 -7.78 4.00 7.78
CA ASN A 22 -7.79 5.44 8.05
C ASN A 22 -9.20 6.00 8.31
N ILE A 23 -9.29 6.91 9.27
CA ILE A 23 -10.47 7.77 9.46
C ILE A 23 -10.59 8.65 8.21
N ILE A 24 -11.81 8.78 7.69
CA ILE A 24 -12.14 9.73 6.65
C ILE A 24 -12.81 10.90 7.35
N ASP A 25 -12.13 12.03 7.37
CA ASP A 25 -12.58 13.26 8.01
C ASP A 25 -12.66 14.38 6.97
N GLU A 26 -13.65 15.26 7.07
CA GLU A 26 -13.83 16.36 6.10
C GLU A 26 -12.82 17.51 6.33
N GLU A 27 -12.42 17.75 7.57
CA GLU A 27 -11.45 18.78 7.94
C GLU A 27 -10.01 18.28 7.69
N GLU A 28 -9.77 16.98 7.82
CA GLU A 28 -8.51 16.34 7.50
C GLU A 28 -8.74 15.15 6.54
N PRO A 29 -8.78 15.38 5.21
CA PRO A 29 -9.10 14.33 4.25
C PRO A 29 -7.97 13.29 4.14
N LEU A 30 -8.36 12.05 3.86
CA LEU A 30 -7.42 11.00 3.46
C LEU A 30 -6.87 11.33 2.06
N VAL A 31 -5.57 11.60 2.01
CA VAL A 31 -4.82 11.84 0.77
C VAL A 31 -4.03 10.57 0.46
N VAL A 32 -4.30 9.99 -0.71
CA VAL A 32 -3.55 8.83 -1.23
C VAL A 32 -2.78 9.25 -2.48
N GLU A 33 -1.47 9.08 -2.42
CA GLU A 33 -0.54 9.36 -3.51
C GLU A 33 -0.08 8.05 -4.14
N VAL A 34 -0.13 8.00 -5.47
CA VAL A 34 0.30 6.83 -6.26
C VAL A 34 1.30 7.30 -7.29
N PHE A 35 2.54 6.82 -7.20
CA PHE A 35 3.62 7.25 -8.07
C PHE A 35 4.64 6.12 -8.27
N VAL A 36 5.58 6.32 -9.18
CA VAL A 36 6.67 5.36 -9.44
C VAL A 36 7.99 5.96 -9.01
N GLU A 37 8.75 5.20 -8.21
CA GLU A 37 10.08 5.55 -7.72
C GLU A 37 10.95 4.29 -7.72
N ASP A 38 12.19 4.37 -8.22
CA ASP A 38 13.17 3.28 -8.21
C ASP A 38 12.66 1.89 -8.67
N ASN A 39 11.77 1.89 -9.67
CA ASN A 39 11.12 0.70 -10.22
C ASN A 39 10.19 -0.02 -9.21
N TYR A 40 9.59 0.77 -8.33
CA TYR A 40 8.46 0.43 -7.47
C TYR A 40 7.25 1.27 -7.84
N LEU A 41 6.05 0.69 -7.74
CA LEU A 41 4.82 1.45 -7.54
C LEU A 41 4.72 1.78 -6.06
N VAL A 42 4.70 3.06 -5.73
CA VAL A 42 4.55 3.58 -4.38
C VAL A 42 3.11 3.99 -4.18
N VAL A 43 2.48 3.45 -3.13
CA VAL A 43 1.17 3.89 -2.64
C VAL A 43 1.36 4.41 -1.23
N ARG A 44 1.19 5.72 -1.06
CA ARG A 44 1.40 6.43 0.20
C ARG A 44 0.11 7.12 0.63
N ASN A 45 -0.24 7.04 1.91
CA ASN A 45 -1.34 7.83 2.46
C ASN A 45 -0.95 8.54 3.75
N ASN A 46 -1.56 9.69 4.02
CA ASN A 46 -1.41 10.36 5.32
C ASN A 46 -1.98 9.47 6.44
N LEU A 47 -1.34 9.50 7.62
CA LEU A 47 -1.72 8.67 8.76
C LEU A 47 -2.83 9.31 9.57
N GLN A 48 -4.00 8.66 9.54
CA GLN A 48 -5.18 9.02 10.30
C GLN A 48 -5.78 7.74 10.90
N LYS A 49 -5.00 7.04 11.71
CA LYS A 49 -5.34 5.67 12.15
C LYS A 49 -6.69 5.61 12.88
N LYS A 50 -7.57 4.71 12.45
CA LYS A 50 -8.76 4.35 13.25
C LYS A 50 -8.30 3.76 14.59
N LYS A 51 -8.81 4.29 15.70
CA LYS A 51 -8.52 3.79 17.07
C LYS A 51 -8.95 2.33 17.27
N PHE A 52 -9.98 1.89 16.56
CA PHE A 52 -10.44 0.51 16.52
C PHE A 52 -10.48 0.04 15.07
N VAL A 53 -9.48 -0.77 14.70
CA VAL A 53 -9.58 -1.58 13.49
C VAL A 53 -10.11 -2.93 13.94
N GLU A 54 -11.32 -3.31 13.52
CA GLU A 54 -11.83 -4.67 13.70
C GLU A 54 -10.76 -5.64 13.20
N THR A 55 -10.12 -6.35 14.15
CA THR A 55 -9.10 -7.39 13.96
C THR A 55 -8.34 -7.30 12.63
N SER A 56 -7.37 -6.39 12.53
CA SER A 56 -6.37 -6.43 11.46
C SER A 56 -5.54 -7.70 11.62
N ASN A 57 -5.96 -8.81 11.00
CA ASN A 57 -5.25 -10.08 11.10
C ASN A 57 -3.88 -10.07 10.38
N LYS A 58 -3.40 -8.92 9.87
CA LYS A 58 -2.17 -8.73 9.06
C LYS A 58 -2.02 -9.68 7.85
N ARG A 59 -3.04 -10.51 7.56
CA ARG A 59 -3.07 -11.52 6.50
C ARG A 59 -2.98 -10.89 5.11
N GLY A 60 -3.63 -9.75 4.89
CA GLY A 60 -3.60 -9.06 3.59
C GLY A 60 -2.18 -8.69 3.16
N LEU A 61 -1.42 -8.06 4.06
CA LEU A 61 -0.03 -7.70 3.80
C LEU A 61 0.89 -8.92 3.67
N HIS A 62 0.67 -9.95 4.50
CA HIS A 62 1.42 -11.20 4.39
C HIS A 62 1.22 -11.87 3.03
N ASN A 63 -0.04 -11.96 2.56
CA ASN A 63 -0.38 -12.54 1.27
C ASN A 63 0.25 -11.74 0.13
N LEU A 64 0.16 -10.42 0.19
CA LEU A 64 0.78 -9.53 -0.79
C LEU A 64 2.30 -9.74 -0.89
N ARG A 65 3.00 -9.79 0.26
CA ARG A 65 4.45 -10.05 0.30
C ARG A 65 4.80 -11.42 -0.26
N SER A 66 4.10 -12.47 0.16
CA SER A 66 4.33 -13.84 -0.30
C SER A 66 4.14 -13.96 -1.81
N PHE A 67 3.11 -13.31 -2.33
CA PHE A 67 2.76 -13.34 -3.75
C PHE A 67 3.77 -12.57 -4.62
N TYR A 68 4.21 -11.38 -4.21
CA TYR A 68 5.24 -10.64 -4.96
C TYR A 68 6.63 -11.29 -4.86
N ARG A 69 6.96 -11.94 -3.74
CA ARG A 69 8.19 -12.73 -3.60
C ARG A 69 8.25 -13.92 -4.58
N TYR A 70 7.10 -14.46 -4.98
CA TYR A 70 7.05 -15.50 -6.01
C TYR A 70 7.33 -14.94 -7.42
N LEU A 71 7.04 -13.67 -7.66
CA LEU A 71 7.12 -13.05 -8.99
C LEU A 71 8.37 -12.19 -9.22
N SER A 72 9.04 -11.77 -8.16
CA SER A 72 10.19 -10.89 -8.21
C SER A 72 11.13 -11.13 -7.03
N ASP A 73 12.44 -11.01 -7.28
CA ASP A 73 13.46 -11.00 -6.22
C ASP A 73 13.43 -9.71 -5.39
N ARG A 74 12.76 -8.67 -5.88
CA ARG A 74 12.60 -7.40 -5.16
C ARG A 74 11.49 -7.53 -4.11
N PRO A 75 11.75 -7.19 -2.85
CA PRO A 75 10.75 -7.33 -1.79
C PRO A 75 9.71 -6.21 -1.88
N VAL A 76 8.49 -6.50 -1.43
CA VAL A 76 7.50 -5.47 -1.07
C VAL A 76 7.97 -4.74 0.19
N LEU A 77 8.11 -3.42 0.12
CA LEU A 77 8.53 -2.59 1.24
C LEU A 77 7.32 -1.93 1.89
N VAL A 78 7.37 -1.78 3.21
CA VAL A 78 6.33 -1.11 3.99
C VAL A 78 7.02 -0.22 5.01
N SER A 79 6.66 1.05 5.00
CA SER A 79 7.13 2.04 5.96
C SER A 79 5.94 2.71 6.64
N GLU A 80 6.07 2.93 7.93
CA GLU A 80 5.14 3.75 8.70
C GLU A 80 5.97 4.82 9.41
N GLU A 81 5.77 6.07 9.01
CA GLU A 81 6.43 7.24 9.57
C GLU A 81 5.46 8.02 10.44
N THR A 82 5.84 9.18 10.98
CA THR A 82 4.93 9.98 11.82
C THR A 82 3.70 10.49 11.07
N LYS A 83 3.85 10.79 9.77
CA LYS A 83 2.79 11.41 8.95
C LYS A 83 2.24 10.51 7.85
N PHE A 84 2.97 9.47 7.47
CA PHE A 84 2.65 8.69 6.28
C PHE A 84 2.76 7.19 6.51
N PHE A 85 1.87 6.46 5.85
CA PHE A 85 1.96 5.03 5.66
C PHE A 85 2.22 4.76 4.18
N THR A 86 3.27 3.99 3.88
CA THR A 86 3.76 3.78 2.52
C THR A 86 3.94 2.30 2.25
N ILE A 87 3.35 1.81 1.16
CA ILE A 87 3.61 0.48 0.61
C ILE A 87 4.26 0.64 -0.77
N MET A 88 5.41 -0.01 -0.97
CA MET A 88 6.12 -0.02 -2.25
C MET A 88 6.09 -1.43 -2.83
N ILE A 89 5.56 -1.55 -4.04
CA ILE A 89 5.41 -2.80 -4.78
C ILE A 89 6.38 -2.82 -5.95
N PRO A 90 7.22 -3.86 -6.12
CA PRO A 90 8.15 -3.90 -7.24
C PRO A 90 7.37 -3.99 -8.55
N LEU A 91 7.81 -3.20 -9.54
CA LEU A 91 7.32 -3.30 -10.90
C LEU A 91 7.97 -4.51 -11.58
N ILE A 92 7.16 -5.30 -12.28
CA ILE A 92 7.53 -6.51 -13.02
C ILE A 92 7.63 -6.19 -14.52
#